data_AF-A0A9J7LBU9-F1
#
_entry.id   AF-A0A9J7LBU9-F1
#
_cell.length_a   1.000
_cell.length_b   1.000
_cell.length_c   1.000
_cell.angle_alpha   90.00
_cell.angle_beta   90.00
_cell.angle_gamma   90.00
#
_symmetry.space_group_name_H-M   'P 1'
#
loop_
_entity.id
_entity.type
_entity.pdbx_description
1 polymer ?
#
loop_
_entity_poly.entity_id
_entity_poly.type
_entity_poly.pdbx_seq_one_letter_code
_entity_poly.pdbx_strand_id
1 'polypeptide(L)'
;MAEAEEFDPWNVPELKDDTVPWSVMLIDKDIITEIAKNEEGADELSLLRRYCKTGPFVLVNTTQEQVTFFSNGTYNWTTTENVTTSEWKHQCQYLFAQVNLWNDTIVGVILLVPALLILCICLACIVKLLHSILKGQLARVIKKAVNAEFPTKAGKCLTGYVVILIGAGMTFLVQSSSIFTSALTPLIAIGVVNLKRAYPLTLGANIGTTTTAILAALASSGDGLVRSLQLALCHFFFNVSGIILWYPIPQLRNVPIGLAKILDNTTAKYRWFAIVYLLLMFFLLPAAIFGLSVAGWQALVGVGAPVLFLSLVVIVVNIMQTKRPNWLPKKLRTWDFLPLALHSLQPYDRLLTGCCEKKHTQKDSSCEKIAVDNPGFVLERELETTKL
;
A
#
# COMPACT_ATOMS: atom_id res chain seq x y z
N MET A 1 -40.28 -53.92 -27.35
CA MET A 1 -39.08 -53.56 -28.13
C MET A 1 -38.57 -52.25 -27.57
N ALA A 2 -37.68 -52.34 -26.59
CA ALA A 2 -36.78 -51.24 -26.24
C ALA A 2 -35.43 -51.71 -26.78
N GLU A 3 -34.96 -51.08 -27.85
CA GLU A 3 -33.64 -51.35 -28.41
C GLU A 3 -32.59 -51.04 -27.34
N ALA A 4 -31.77 -52.06 -27.03
CA ALA A 4 -30.51 -51.86 -26.35
C ALA A 4 -29.59 -51.18 -27.35
N GLU A 5 -29.26 -49.92 -27.13
CA GLU A 5 -28.15 -49.28 -27.84
C GLU A 5 -26.85 -49.99 -27.44
N GLU A 6 -26.24 -50.65 -28.42
CA GLU A 6 -24.92 -51.27 -28.33
C GLU A 6 -23.88 -50.17 -28.07
N PHE A 7 -23.27 -50.18 -26.89
CA PHE A 7 -22.25 -49.22 -26.48
C PHE A 7 -20.97 -49.46 -27.28
N ASP A 8 -20.71 -48.62 -28.28
CA ASP A 8 -19.44 -48.59 -29.04
C ASP A 8 -18.35 -47.90 -28.19
N PRO A 9 -17.32 -48.62 -27.71
CA PRO A 9 -16.28 -48.04 -26.88
C PRO A 9 -15.38 -47.03 -27.62
N TRP A 10 -15.55 -46.88 -28.93
CA TRP A 10 -14.79 -45.93 -29.77
C TRP A 10 -15.56 -44.68 -30.17
N ASN A 11 -16.87 -44.61 -29.86
CA ASN A 11 -17.71 -43.46 -30.22
C ASN A 11 -18.13 -42.68 -28.97
N VAL A 12 -17.15 -42.17 -28.24
CA VAL A 12 -17.37 -41.20 -27.16
C VAL A 12 -17.69 -39.86 -27.83
N PRO A 13 -18.84 -39.20 -27.54
CA PRO A 13 -19.10 -37.86 -28.04
C PRO A 13 -17.91 -36.97 -27.68
N GLU A 14 -17.39 -36.20 -28.65
CA GLU A 14 -16.38 -35.17 -28.42
C GLU A 14 -16.94 -34.14 -27.40
N LEU A 15 -16.79 -34.46 -26.12
CA LEU A 15 -17.13 -33.62 -25.01
C LEU A 15 -16.13 -32.46 -25.02
N LYS A 16 -16.65 -31.32 -25.48
CA LYS A 16 -16.06 -29.98 -25.54
C LYS A 16 -14.88 -29.82 -24.58
N ASP A 17 -13.74 -29.50 -25.16
CA ASP A 17 -12.47 -29.37 -24.47
C ASP A 17 -12.48 -28.12 -23.57
N ASP A 18 -12.85 -28.29 -22.30
CA ASP A 18 -12.80 -27.21 -21.29
C ASP A 18 -11.37 -26.97 -20.77
N THR A 19 -10.36 -27.64 -21.33
CA THR A 19 -8.96 -27.40 -20.97
C THR A 19 -8.42 -26.19 -21.71
N VAL A 20 -8.34 -25.05 -21.02
CA VAL A 20 -7.49 -23.93 -21.46
C VAL A 20 -6.05 -24.45 -21.48
N PRO A 21 -5.39 -24.57 -22.65
CA PRO A 21 -4.14 -25.33 -22.80
C PRO A 21 -2.91 -24.71 -22.11
N TRP A 22 -3.08 -23.57 -21.42
CA TRP A 22 -2.02 -22.78 -20.81
C TRP A 22 -2.21 -22.57 -19.30
N SER A 23 -3.10 -23.33 -18.67
CA SER A 23 -3.36 -23.21 -17.23
C SER A 23 -2.21 -23.82 -16.43
N VAL A 24 -1.59 -23.02 -15.54
CA VAL A 24 -0.49 -23.49 -14.67
C VAL A 24 -0.98 -24.50 -13.63
N MET A 25 -2.22 -24.33 -13.15
CA MET A 25 -2.86 -25.18 -12.14
C MET A 25 -4.38 -25.11 -12.31
N LEU A 26 -5.07 -26.23 -12.07
CA LEU A 26 -6.52 -26.31 -11.93
C LEU A 26 -6.86 -26.68 -10.49
N ILE A 27 -7.70 -25.87 -9.86
CA ILE A 27 -8.09 -26.03 -8.45
C ILE A 27 -9.54 -26.53 -8.40
N ASP A 28 -9.81 -27.46 -7.50
CA ASP A 28 -11.17 -27.92 -7.23
C ASP A 28 -11.88 -26.93 -6.29
N LYS A 29 -12.93 -26.28 -6.82
CA LYS A 29 -13.68 -25.25 -6.08
C LYS A 29 -14.63 -25.86 -5.06
N ASP A 30 -15.09 -27.09 -5.30
CA ASP A 30 -16.06 -27.74 -4.43
C ASP A 30 -15.39 -28.13 -3.11
N ILE A 31 -14.17 -28.65 -3.19
CA ILE A 31 -13.32 -28.95 -2.01
C ILE A 31 -13.00 -27.68 -1.21
N ILE A 32 -12.69 -26.55 -1.86
CA ILE A 32 -12.49 -25.27 -1.14
C ILE A 32 -13.74 -24.88 -0.36
N THR A 33 -14.91 -25.12 -0.95
CA THR A 33 -16.20 -24.76 -0.35
C THR A 33 -16.54 -25.69 0.81
N GLU A 34 -16.20 -26.97 0.73
CA GLU A 34 -16.35 -27.97 1.79
C GLU A 34 -15.41 -27.70 2.98
N ILE A 35 -14.14 -27.34 2.72
CA ILE A 35 -13.19 -26.89 3.75
C ILE A 35 -13.71 -25.62 4.43
N ALA A 36 -14.24 -24.66 3.66
CA ALA A 36 -14.82 -23.44 4.21
C ALA A 36 -16.07 -23.69 5.07
N LYS A 37 -16.78 -24.81 4.84
CA LYS A 37 -17.93 -25.27 5.64
C LYS A 37 -17.53 -26.17 6.81
N ASN A 38 -16.25 -26.51 6.95
CA ASN A 38 -15.71 -27.36 8.00
C ASN A 38 -16.37 -28.75 8.04
N GLU A 39 -16.61 -29.33 6.86
CA GLU A 39 -17.11 -30.70 6.72
C GLU A 39 -16.00 -31.72 7.06
N GLU A 40 -16.34 -32.81 7.76
CA GLU A 40 -15.38 -33.83 8.19
C GLU A 40 -14.78 -34.58 6.98
N GLY A 41 -13.45 -34.63 6.89
CA GLY A 41 -12.72 -35.34 5.83
C GLY A 41 -12.43 -34.52 4.56
N ALA A 42 -12.90 -33.27 4.49
CA ALA A 42 -12.63 -32.37 3.36
C ALA A 42 -11.15 -31.92 3.30
N ASP A 43 -10.44 -31.96 4.42
CA ASP A 43 -9.03 -31.61 4.57
C ASP A 43 -8.05 -32.69 4.07
N GLU A 44 -8.51 -33.93 3.93
CA GLU A 44 -7.74 -35.04 3.36
C GLU A 44 -7.80 -35.10 1.82
N LEU A 45 -8.71 -34.32 1.21
CA LEU A 45 -8.89 -34.25 -0.24
C LEU A 45 -7.82 -33.37 -0.91
N SER A 46 -7.44 -33.75 -2.14
CA SER A 46 -6.48 -33.00 -2.95
C SER A 46 -7.14 -31.72 -3.51
N LEU A 47 -6.58 -30.55 -3.21
CA LEU A 47 -7.03 -29.26 -3.74
C LEU A 47 -6.81 -29.13 -5.25
N LEU A 48 -5.88 -29.91 -5.78
CA LEU A 48 -5.58 -29.98 -7.20
C LEU A 48 -6.59 -30.86 -7.92
N ARG A 49 -7.29 -30.28 -8.90
CA ARG A 49 -8.19 -31.05 -9.76
C ARG A 49 -7.37 -31.91 -10.72
N ARG A 50 -7.11 -33.17 -10.35
CA ARG A 50 -6.33 -34.11 -11.15
C ARG A 50 -7.11 -34.70 -12.33
N TYR A 51 -8.42 -34.86 -12.17
CA TYR A 51 -9.29 -35.48 -13.17
C TYR A 51 -10.35 -34.50 -13.66
N CYS A 52 -10.44 -34.35 -14.99
CA CYS A 52 -11.33 -33.38 -15.64
C CYS A 52 -12.56 -34.03 -16.25
N LYS A 53 -12.48 -35.31 -16.62
CA LYS A 53 -13.61 -36.09 -17.14
C LYS A 53 -13.69 -37.41 -16.38
N THR A 54 -14.87 -37.74 -15.87
CA THR A 54 -15.17 -39.05 -15.27
C THR A 54 -16.39 -39.62 -15.98
N GLY A 55 -16.39 -40.94 -16.19
CA GLY A 55 -17.56 -41.61 -16.74
C GLY A 55 -17.67 -43.05 -16.27
N PRO A 56 -18.89 -43.60 -16.25
CA PRO A 56 -19.12 -44.98 -15.85
C PRO A 56 -18.63 -45.93 -16.95
N PHE A 57 -17.95 -46.99 -16.54
CA PHE A 57 -17.61 -48.15 -17.36
C PHE A 57 -18.18 -49.40 -16.67
N VAL A 58 -19.12 -50.06 -17.35
CA VAL A 58 -19.80 -51.25 -16.82
C VAL A 58 -19.23 -52.49 -17.52
N LEU A 59 -18.56 -53.35 -16.75
CA LEU A 59 -18.15 -54.69 -17.18
C LEU A 59 -19.27 -55.67 -16.78
N VAL A 60 -19.88 -56.33 -17.75
CA VAL A 60 -20.85 -57.40 -17.50
C VAL A 60 -20.18 -58.73 -17.83
N ASN A 61 -19.89 -59.53 -16.81
CA ASN A 61 -19.37 -60.89 -17.00
C ASN A 61 -20.53 -61.88 -16.87
N THR A 62 -20.93 -62.49 -17.97
CA THR A 62 -22.08 -63.41 -18.01
C THR A 62 -21.58 -64.85 -17.96
N THR A 63 -21.98 -65.62 -16.95
CA THR A 63 -21.80 -67.07 -16.90
C THR A 63 -23.14 -67.75 -17.09
N GLN A 64 -23.24 -68.59 -18.12
CA GLN A 64 -24.46 -69.34 -18.43
C GLN A 64 -24.28 -70.79 -17.95
N GLU A 65 -25.01 -71.17 -16.91
CA GLU A 65 -25.04 -72.56 -16.45
C GLU A 65 -26.32 -73.26 -16.92
N GLN A 66 -26.14 -74.43 -17.52
CA GLN A 66 -27.21 -75.32 -17.97
C GLN A 66 -27.68 -76.19 -16.81
N VAL A 67 -28.88 -75.92 -16.28
CA VAL A 67 -29.47 -76.73 -15.22
C VAL A 67 -30.58 -77.61 -15.80
N THR A 68 -30.36 -78.92 -15.82
CA THR A 68 -31.31 -79.90 -16.35
C THR A 68 -32.22 -80.44 -15.25
N PHE A 69 -33.52 -80.11 -15.29
CA PHE A 69 -34.55 -80.79 -14.50
C PHE A 69 -35.49 -81.54 -15.44
N PHE A 70 -35.51 -82.87 -15.35
CA PHE A 70 -36.38 -83.73 -16.16
C PHE A 70 -37.79 -83.81 -15.54
N SER A 71 -38.68 -82.91 -15.95
CA SER A 71 -40.11 -83.19 -16.01
C SER A 71 -40.77 -82.31 -17.08
N ASN A 72 -41.40 -82.93 -18.08
CA ASN A 72 -42.18 -82.29 -19.16
C ASN A 72 -41.41 -81.46 -20.21
N GLY A 73 -40.19 -81.85 -20.59
CA GLY A 73 -39.59 -81.39 -21.85
C GLY A 73 -39.27 -79.89 -21.96
N THR A 74 -39.26 -79.17 -20.84
CA THR A 74 -38.92 -77.73 -20.79
C THR A 74 -37.49 -77.56 -20.28
N TYR A 75 -36.62 -76.94 -21.08
CA TYR A 75 -35.25 -76.61 -20.69
C TYR A 75 -35.21 -75.22 -20.06
N ASN A 76 -34.80 -75.12 -18.79
CA ASN A 76 -34.60 -73.83 -18.13
C ASN A 76 -33.10 -73.48 -18.10
N TRP A 77 -32.78 -72.27 -18.55
CA TRP A 77 -31.41 -71.72 -18.50
C TRP A 77 -31.32 -70.77 -17.31
N THR A 78 -30.31 -70.92 -16.47
CA THR A 78 -29.97 -69.93 -15.44
C THR A 78 -28.75 -69.16 -15.90
N THR A 79 -28.98 -67.91 -16.30
CA THR A 79 -27.93 -66.96 -16.64
C THR A 79 -27.56 -66.18 -15.38
N THR A 80 -26.30 -66.21 -14.97
CA THR A 80 -25.79 -65.38 -13.88
C THR A 80 -24.99 -64.23 -14.49
N GLU A 81 -25.43 -62.99 -14.28
CA GLU A 81 -24.74 -61.78 -14.72
C GLU A 81 -23.99 -61.16 -13.55
N ASN A 82 -22.66 -61.19 -13.58
CA ASN A 82 -21.82 -60.46 -12.65
C ASN A 82 -21.50 -59.08 -13.24
N VAL A 83 -22.17 -58.04 -12.76
CA VAL A 83 -21.97 -56.66 -13.19
C VAL A 83 -20.95 -55.97 -12.28
N THR A 84 -19.80 -55.59 -12.83
CA THR A 84 -18.81 -54.73 -12.17
C THR A 84 -18.85 -53.33 -12.77
N THR A 85 -19.25 -52.35 -11.96
CA THR A 85 -19.21 -50.93 -12.32
C THR A 85 -17.88 -50.32 -11.88
N SER A 86 -17.12 -49.75 -12.81
CA SER A 86 -15.89 -48.99 -12.54
C SER A 86 -15.97 -47.62 -13.21
N GLU A 87 -15.21 -46.64 -12.74
CA GLU A 87 -15.18 -45.30 -13.35
C GLU A 87 -13.87 -45.10 -14.13
N TRP A 88 -13.97 -44.65 -15.37
CA TRP A 88 -12.80 -44.15 -16.08
C TRP A 88 -12.56 -42.69 -15.69
N LYS A 89 -11.28 -42.30 -15.52
CA LYS A 89 -10.87 -40.97 -15.09
C LYS A 89 -9.86 -40.38 -16.08
N HIS A 90 -10.19 -39.27 -16.72
CA HIS A 90 -9.30 -38.53 -17.62
C HIS A 90 -8.52 -37.47 -16.84
N GLN A 91 -7.19 -37.52 -16.92
CA GLN A 91 -6.33 -36.53 -16.28
C GLN A 91 -6.47 -35.16 -16.94
N CYS A 92 -6.52 -34.09 -16.13
CA CYS A 92 -6.52 -32.73 -16.64
C CYS A 92 -5.17 -32.40 -17.32
N GLN A 93 -5.15 -31.44 -18.25
CA GLN A 93 -3.91 -30.95 -18.86
C GLN A 93 -3.47 -29.64 -18.22
N TYR A 94 -2.48 -29.69 -17.31
CA TYR A 94 -1.81 -28.53 -16.71
C TYR A 94 -0.34 -28.87 -16.39
N LEU A 95 0.49 -27.85 -16.10
CA LEU A 95 1.97 -27.94 -16.03
C LEU A 95 2.52 -29.07 -15.14
N PHE A 96 1.76 -29.53 -14.14
CA PHE A 96 2.13 -30.61 -13.21
C PHE A 96 1.18 -31.82 -13.24
N ALA A 97 0.27 -31.92 -14.22
CA ALA A 97 -0.77 -32.95 -14.23
C ALA A 97 -0.24 -34.37 -14.40
N GLN A 98 0.88 -34.53 -15.09
CA GLN A 98 1.49 -35.84 -15.36
C GLN A 98 2.37 -36.35 -14.21
N VAL A 99 2.64 -35.50 -13.20
CA VAL A 99 3.57 -35.84 -12.12
C VAL A 99 2.78 -36.37 -10.93
N ASN A 100 2.25 -37.58 -11.06
CA ASN A 100 1.34 -38.23 -10.10
C ASN A 100 1.90 -38.47 -8.69
N LEU A 101 3.18 -38.15 -8.46
CA LEU A 101 3.97 -38.47 -7.27
C LEU A 101 4.08 -37.34 -6.24
N TRP A 102 3.54 -36.15 -6.52
CA TRP A 102 3.83 -34.96 -5.72
C TRP A 102 2.63 -34.60 -4.85
N ASN A 103 2.89 -34.42 -3.56
CA ASN A 103 1.92 -33.90 -2.60
C ASN A 103 1.55 -32.45 -2.97
N ASP A 104 0.29 -32.05 -2.77
CA ASP A 104 -0.22 -30.74 -3.17
C ASP A 104 0.61 -29.58 -2.58
N THR A 105 1.11 -29.79 -1.36
CA THR A 105 2.02 -28.85 -0.69
C THR A 105 3.32 -28.62 -1.47
N ILE A 106 3.91 -29.66 -2.06
CA ILE A 106 5.18 -29.55 -2.78
C ILE A 106 4.98 -28.81 -4.10
N VAL A 107 3.89 -29.11 -4.82
CA VAL A 107 3.51 -28.36 -6.04
C VAL A 107 3.26 -26.89 -5.69
N GLY A 108 2.57 -26.61 -4.58
CA GLY A 108 2.35 -25.26 -4.07
C GLY A 108 3.65 -24.51 -3.78
N VAL A 109 4.62 -25.14 -3.09
CA VAL A 109 5.93 -24.52 -2.78
C VAL A 109 6.76 -24.26 -4.04
N ILE A 110 6.80 -25.22 -4.96
CA ILE A 110 7.53 -25.09 -6.23
C ILE A 110 6.96 -23.97 -7.12
N LEU A 111 5.66 -23.70 -7.04
CA LEU A 111 5.05 -22.57 -7.75
C LEU A 111 5.25 -21.24 -7.01
N LEU A 112 5.09 -21.24 -5.69
CA LEU A 112 5.20 -20.04 -4.87
C LEU A 112 6.60 -19.43 -4.91
N VAL A 113 7.65 -20.23 -4.79
CA VAL A 113 9.03 -19.72 -4.67
C VAL A 113 9.48 -18.99 -5.94
N PRO A 114 9.38 -19.55 -7.16
CA PRO A 114 9.70 -18.85 -8.40
C PRO A 114 8.77 -17.67 -8.67
N ALA A 115 7.47 -17.79 -8.37
CA ALA A 115 6.54 -16.67 -8.53
C ALA A 115 6.92 -15.48 -7.65
N LEU A 116 7.26 -15.74 -6.38
CA LEU A 116 7.72 -14.71 -5.45
C LEU A 116 9.07 -14.12 -5.89
N LEU A 117 10.01 -14.94 -6.37
CA LEU A 117 11.30 -14.48 -6.88
C LEU A 117 11.12 -13.59 -8.12
N ILE A 118 10.32 -14.01 -9.10
CA ILE A 118 10.02 -13.23 -10.32
C ILE A 118 9.32 -11.92 -9.95
N LEU A 119 8.34 -11.96 -9.04
CA LEU A 119 7.66 -10.77 -8.54
C LEU A 119 8.65 -9.80 -7.87
N CYS A 120 9.52 -10.31 -6.99
CA CYS A 120 10.54 -9.50 -6.32
C CYS A 120 11.55 -8.89 -7.30
N ILE A 121 12.03 -9.66 -8.28
CA ILE A 121 12.95 -9.17 -9.32
C ILE A 121 12.26 -8.12 -10.19
N CYS A 122 11.02 -8.36 -10.61
CA CYS A 122 10.23 -7.42 -11.40
C CYS A 122 10.04 -6.10 -10.64
N LEU A 123 9.62 -6.17 -9.37
CA LEU A 123 9.45 -5.00 -8.52
C LEU A 123 10.77 -4.23 -8.35
N ALA A 124 11.88 -4.93 -8.07
CA ALA A 124 13.20 -4.32 -7.91
C ALA A 124 13.70 -3.65 -9.21
N CYS A 125 13.48 -4.29 -10.36
CA CYS A 125 13.80 -3.73 -11.68
C CYS A 125 12.97 -2.48 -11.97
N ILE A 126 11.65 -2.53 -11.74
CA ILE A 126 10.76 -1.37 -11.90
C ILE A 126 11.24 -0.21 -11.02
N VAL A 127 11.53 -0.45 -9.74
CA VAL A 127 12.04 0.58 -8.82
C VAL A 127 13.37 1.17 -9.30
N LYS A 128 14.31 0.34 -9.77
CA LYS A 128 15.60 0.81 -10.29
C LYS A 128 15.45 1.62 -11.58
N LEU A 129 14.63 1.17 -12.52
CA LEU A 129 14.33 1.88 -13.76
C LEU A 129 13.72 3.25 -13.45
N LEU A 130 12.76 3.27 -12.54
CA LEU A 130 12.05 4.48 -12.17
C LEU A 130 12.96 5.50 -11.47
N HIS A 131 13.85 5.02 -10.60
CA HIS A 131 14.87 5.86 -9.96
C HIS A 131 15.92 6.41 -10.96
N SER A 132 16.30 5.62 -11.96
CA SER A 132 17.20 6.06 -13.04
C SER A 132 16.56 7.18 -13.89
N ILE A 133 15.28 7.03 -14.25
CA ILE A 133 14.52 8.03 -15.01
C ILE A 133 14.39 9.34 -14.21
N LEU A 134 14.12 9.25 -12.91
CA LEU A 134 13.90 10.41 -12.04
C LEU A 134 15.16 11.26 -11.81
N LYS A 135 16.35 10.65 -11.77
CA LYS A 135 17.63 11.37 -11.68
C LYS A 135 18.05 12.07 -12.98
N GLY A 136 17.48 11.68 -14.12
CA GLY A 136 17.89 12.16 -15.45
C GLY A 136 17.03 13.29 -16.02
N GLN A 137 16.21 12.96 -17.02
CA GLN A 137 15.40 13.95 -17.76
C GLN A 137 14.28 14.54 -16.91
N LEU A 138 13.77 13.77 -15.94
CA LEU A 138 12.58 14.13 -15.20
C LEU A 138 12.84 15.25 -14.18
N ALA A 139 13.98 15.23 -13.49
CA ALA A 139 14.43 16.35 -12.66
C ALA A 139 14.56 17.67 -13.46
N ARG A 140 15.01 17.60 -14.73
CA ARG A 140 15.06 18.77 -15.63
C ARG A 140 13.67 19.26 -16.02
N VAL A 141 12.73 18.36 -16.28
CA VAL A 141 11.33 18.72 -16.58
C VAL A 141 10.66 19.33 -15.36
N ILE A 142 10.82 18.75 -14.17
CA ILE A 142 10.32 19.32 -12.90
C ILE A 142 10.89 20.73 -12.72
N LYS A 143 12.21 20.90 -12.88
CA LYS A 143 12.85 22.23 -12.77
C LYS A 143 12.24 23.24 -13.75
N LYS A 144 12.11 22.86 -15.02
CA LYS A 144 11.58 23.76 -16.07
C LYS A 144 10.10 24.09 -15.86
N ALA A 145 9.30 23.11 -15.46
CA ALA A 145 7.86 23.25 -15.28
C ALA A 145 7.51 23.98 -13.97
N VAL A 146 8.29 23.77 -12.90
CA VAL A 146 8.07 24.42 -11.59
C VAL A 146 8.57 25.87 -11.58
N ASN A 147 9.63 26.18 -12.33
CA ASN A 147 10.17 27.53 -12.45
C ASN A 147 9.55 28.33 -13.61
N ALA A 148 8.63 27.74 -14.38
CA ALA A 148 7.84 28.47 -15.36
C ALA A 148 6.83 29.36 -14.62
N GLU A 149 7.21 30.61 -14.34
CA GLU A 149 6.31 31.60 -13.77
C GLU A 149 5.53 32.34 -14.85
N PHE A 150 4.21 32.34 -14.72
CA PHE A 150 3.36 33.19 -15.54
C PHE A 150 3.50 34.65 -15.05
N PRO A 151 3.80 35.61 -15.95
CA PRO A 151 4.12 36.99 -15.56
C PRO A 151 2.92 37.80 -15.02
N THR A 152 1.68 37.30 -15.15
CA THR A 152 0.46 38.01 -14.73
C THR A 152 0.12 37.73 -13.25
N LYS A 153 -0.52 38.69 -12.55
CA LYS A 153 -0.96 38.52 -11.13
C LYS A 153 -1.91 37.31 -10.98
N ALA A 154 -2.84 37.12 -11.92
CA ALA A 154 -3.69 35.93 -11.99
C ALA A 154 -2.88 34.66 -12.28
N GLY A 155 -1.88 34.76 -13.16
CA GLY A 155 -0.93 33.68 -13.45
C GLY A 155 -0.18 33.18 -12.22
N LYS A 156 0.24 34.07 -11.31
CA LYS A 156 0.92 33.67 -10.06
C LYS A 156 0.04 32.80 -9.16
N CYS A 157 -1.26 33.11 -9.05
CA CYS A 157 -2.22 32.28 -8.31
C CYS A 157 -2.42 30.93 -9.00
N LEU A 158 -2.57 30.94 -10.33
CA LEU A 158 -2.78 29.73 -11.12
C LEU A 158 -1.55 28.82 -11.15
N THR A 159 -0.34 29.40 -11.04
CA THR A 159 0.92 28.63 -11.06
C THR A 159 0.93 27.57 -9.96
N GLY A 160 0.34 27.85 -8.79
CA GLY A 160 0.23 26.87 -7.71
C GLY A 160 -0.57 25.62 -8.10
N TYR A 161 -1.72 25.82 -8.76
CA TYR A 161 -2.57 24.74 -9.26
C TYR A 161 -1.94 24.00 -10.44
N VAL A 162 -1.24 24.69 -11.33
CA VAL A 162 -0.48 24.07 -12.42
C VAL A 162 0.62 23.15 -11.84
N VAL A 163 1.29 23.57 -10.77
CA VAL A 163 2.28 22.73 -10.07
C VAL A 163 1.64 21.49 -9.43
N ILE A 164 0.42 21.60 -8.89
CA ILE A 164 -0.36 20.43 -8.43
C ILE A 164 -0.63 19.47 -9.59
N LEU A 165 -1.09 19.98 -10.74
CA LEU A 165 -1.35 19.14 -11.92
C LEU A 165 -0.09 18.46 -12.45
N ILE A 166 1.05 19.18 -12.46
CA ILE A 166 2.35 18.61 -12.80
C ILE A 166 2.68 17.47 -11.83
N GLY A 167 2.55 17.66 -10.52
CA GLY A 167 2.82 16.61 -9.52
C GLY A 167 1.91 15.38 -9.71
N ALA A 168 0.64 15.60 -10.02
CA ALA A 168 -0.33 14.54 -10.28
C ALA A 168 0.00 13.75 -11.54
N GLY A 169 0.24 14.43 -12.66
CA GLY A 169 0.62 13.80 -13.93
C GLY A 169 1.94 13.05 -13.82
N MET A 170 2.92 13.62 -13.13
CA MET A 170 4.22 12.99 -12.88
C MET A 170 4.07 11.71 -12.07
N THR A 171 3.28 11.73 -10.99
CA THR A 171 3.05 10.53 -10.17
C THR A 171 2.18 9.52 -10.88
N PHE A 172 1.26 9.94 -11.75
CA PHE A 172 0.51 9.03 -12.61
C PHE A 172 1.42 8.27 -13.59
N LEU A 173 2.36 8.97 -14.24
CA LEU A 173 3.32 8.35 -15.17
C LEU A 173 4.32 7.45 -14.45
N VAL A 174 4.81 7.90 -13.29
CA VAL A 174 5.80 7.19 -12.48
C VAL A 174 5.14 6.04 -11.68
N GLN A 175 3.85 6.13 -11.40
CA GLN A 175 3.07 5.24 -10.52
C GLN A 175 3.64 5.04 -9.10
N SER A 176 4.63 5.84 -8.70
CA SER A 176 5.25 5.76 -7.38
C SER A 176 5.46 7.15 -6.80
N SER A 177 4.66 7.48 -5.78
CA SER A 177 4.83 8.71 -5.01
C SER A 177 6.12 8.71 -4.19
N SER A 178 6.56 7.55 -3.69
CA SER A 178 7.81 7.43 -2.91
C SER A 178 9.05 7.77 -3.73
N ILE A 179 9.14 7.27 -4.97
CA ILE A 179 10.30 7.56 -5.83
C ILE A 179 10.24 9.02 -6.29
N PHE A 180 9.05 9.55 -6.57
CA PHE A 180 8.85 10.97 -6.84
C PHE A 180 9.33 11.86 -5.69
N THR A 181 8.89 11.61 -4.46
CA THR A 181 9.32 12.39 -3.28
C THR A 181 10.81 12.23 -2.99
N SER A 182 11.36 11.03 -3.18
CA SER A 182 12.79 10.76 -2.97
C SER A 182 13.69 11.48 -3.98
N ALA A 183 13.21 11.66 -5.21
CA ALA A 183 13.88 12.49 -6.20
C ALA A 183 13.75 13.98 -5.88
N LEU A 184 12.58 14.42 -5.40
CA LEU A 184 12.33 15.82 -5.08
C LEU A 184 13.16 16.32 -3.87
N THR A 185 13.33 15.51 -2.83
CA THR A 185 14.01 15.92 -1.59
C THR A 185 15.44 16.45 -1.80
N PRO A 186 16.33 15.77 -2.56
CA PRO A 186 17.64 16.32 -2.91
C PRO A 186 17.58 17.65 -3.68
N LEU A 187 16.60 17.83 -4.59
CA LEU A 187 16.44 19.08 -5.33
C LEU A 187 16.05 20.26 -4.42
N ILE A 188 15.27 19.99 -3.36
CA ILE A 188 14.97 20.98 -2.32
C ILE A 188 16.23 21.28 -1.51
N ALA A 189 16.98 20.24 -1.11
CA ALA A 189 18.19 20.38 -0.31
C ALA A 189 19.28 21.22 -0.98
N ILE A 190 19.45 21.09 -2.30
CA ILE A 190 20.40 21.91 -3.08
C ILE A 190 19.81 23.27 -3.53
N GLY A 191 18.58 23.61 -3.11
CA GLY A 191 17.92 24.87 -3.42
C GLY A 191 17.40 25.03 -4.86
N VAL A 192 17.44 23.96 -5.67
CA VAL A 192 16.95 23.99 -7.07
C VAL A 192 15.43 24.08 -7.14
N VAL A 193 14.72 23.51 -6.17
CA VAL A 193 13.27 23.65 -6.00
C VAL A 193 12.97 24.31 -4.66
N ASN A 194 12.31 25.46 -4.69
CA ASN A 194 11.92 26.16 -3.47
C ASN A 194 10.86 25.36 -2.69
N LEU A 195 10.97 25.33 -1.35
CA LEU A 195 10.01 24.67 -0.46
C LEU A 195 8.55 25.13 -0.70
N LYS A 196 8.34 26.41 -1.01
CA LYS A 196 7.02 26.97 -1.36
C LYS A 196 6.41 26.33 -2.63
N ARG A 197 7.24 25.81 -3.53
CA ARG A 197 6.85 25.10 -4.76
C ARG A 197 6.80 23.59 -4.58
N ALA A 198 7.62 23.03 -3.68
CA ALA A 198 7.59 21.62 -3.35
C ALA A 198 6.27 21.19 -2.71
N TYR A 199 5.68 22.03 -1.84
CA TYR A 199 4.41 21.72 -1.18
C TYR A 199 3.25 21.40 -2.17
N PRO A 200 2.86 22.29 -3.11
CA PRO A 200 1.84 21.95 -4.10
C PRO A 200 2.22 20.76 -4.98
N LEU A 201 3.51 20.57 -5.25
CA LEU A 201 3.98 19.46 -6.07
C LEU A 201 3.73 18.11 -5.36
N THR A 202 3.97 18.04 -4.05
CA THR A 202 3.65 16.87 -3.22
C THR A 202 2.14 16.64 -3.09
N LEU A 203 1.34 17.70 -2.96
CA LEU A 203 -0.12 17.58 -2.98
C LEU A 203 -0.63 16.98 -4.30
N GLY A 204 -0.05 17.44 -5.42
CA GLY A 204 -0.28 16.84 -6.73
C GLY A 204 0.06 15.35 -6.77
N ALA A 205 1.23 14.97 -6.24
CA ALA A 205 1.65 13.57 -6.20
C ALA A 205 0.65 12.67 -5.46
N ASN A 206 0.09 13.15 -4.35
CA ASN A 206 -0.95 12.41 -3.61
C ASN A 206 -2.22 12.18 -4.46
N ILE A 207 -2.63 13.16 -5.28
CA ILE A 207 -3.71 12.94 -6.26
C ILE A 207 -3.28 11.88 -7.28
N GLY A 208 -2.08 11.97 -7.83
CA GLY A 208 -1.60 11.03 -8.84
C GLY A 208 -1.60 9.57 -8.38
N THR A 209 -1.30 9.29 -7.10
CA THR A 209 -1.37 7.94 -6.52
C THR A 209 -2.79 7.35 -6.54
N THR A 210 -3.82 8.19 -6.40
CA THR A 210 -5.22 7.72 -6.39
C THR A 210 -5.67 7.25 -7.78
N THR A 211 -5.08 7.77 -8.87
CA THR A 211 -5.36 7.29 -10.22
C THR A 211 -4.93 5.83 -10.40
N THR A 212 -3.83 5.41 -9.79
CA THR A 212 -3.40 3.99 -9.80
C THR A 212 -4.44 3.10 -9.11
N ALA A 213 -4.99 3.53 -7.97
CA ALA A 213 -6.03 2.79 -7.27
C ALA A 213 -7.32 2.68 -8.12
N ILE A 214 -7.68 3.74 -8.85
CA ILE A 214 -8.83 3.72 -9.76
C ILE A 214 -8.58 2.75 -10.92
N LEU A 215 -7.40 2.77 -11.55
CA LEU A 215 -7.06 1.82 -12.62
C LEU A 215 -7.07 0.37 -12.13
N ALA A 216 -6.51 0.11 -10.95
CA ALA A 216 -6.51 -1.22 -10.34
C ALA A 216 -7.95 -1.69 -10.03
N ALA A 217 -8.81 -0.79 -9.55
CA ALA A 217 -10.22 -1.10 -9.33
C ALA A 217 -10.96 -1.42 -10.63
N LEU A 218 -10.71 -0.67 -11.72
CA LEU A 218 -11.31 -0.91 -13.03
C LEU A 218 -10.83 -2.21 -13.69
N ALA A 219 -9.66 -2.72 -13.31
CA ALA A 219 -9.15 -4.01 -13.75
C ALA A 219 -9.73 -5.21 -12.97
N SER A 220 -10.52 -4.96 -11.91
CA SER A 220 -11.17 -6.02 -11.12
C SER A 220 -12.39 -6.58 -11.85
N SER A 221 -12.52 -7.91 -11.90
CA SER A 221 -13.62 -8.63 -12.55
C SER A 221 -14.76 -9.01 -11.58
N GLY A 222 -16.00 -9.00 -12.08
CA GLY A 222 -17.20 -9.49 -11.36
C GLY A 222 -17.69 -8.62 -10.19
N ASP A 223 -18.20 -9.27 -9.14
CA ASP A 223 -18.81 -8.66 -7.94
C ASP A 223 -17.84 -7.83 -7.07
N GLY A 224 -16.53 -7.92 -7.35
CA GLY A 224 -15.47 -7.16 -6.69
C GLY A 224 -15.29 -5.73 -7.22
N LEU A 225 -15.78 -5.42 -8.42
CA LEU A 225 -15.59 -4.14 -9.09
C LEU A 225 -16.19 -2.98 -8.28
N VAL A 226 -17.43 -3.12 -7.84
CA VAL A 226 -18.16 -2.06 -7.09
C VAL A 226 -17.43 -1.73 -5.79
N ARG A 227 -16.97 -2.75 -5.05
CA ARG A 227 -16.26 -2.57 -3.77
C ARG A 227 -14.90 -1.94 -3.97
N SER A 228 -14.14 -2.42 -4.97
CA SER A 228 -12.81 -1.89 -5.29
C SER A 228 -12.87 -0.44 -5.76
N LEU A 229 -13.86 -0.12 -6.61
CA LEU A 229 -14.08 1.24 -7.11
C LEU A 229 -14.53 2.18 -5.99
N GLN A 230 -15.41 1.74 -5.10
CA GLN A 230 -15.82 2.52 -3.94
C GLN A 230 -14.60 2.89 -3.08
N LEU A 231 -13.72 1.93 -2.77
CA LEU A 231 -12.51 2.20 -2.00
C LEU A 231 -11.56 3.16 -2.74
N ALA A 232 -11.37 2.98 -4.05
CA ALA A 232 -10.55 3.86 -4.86
C ALA A 232 -11.09 5.31 -4.92
N LEU A 233 -12.42 5.47 -5.06
CA LEU A 233 -13.08 6.78 -5.04
C LEU A 233 -13.01 7.42 -3.66
N CYS A 234 -13.22 6.67 -2.57
CA CYS A 234 -13.00 7.17 -1.21
C CYS A 234 -11.58 7.73 -1.06
N HIS A 235 -10.57 7.02 -1.56
CA HIS A 235 -9.18 7.48 -1.51
C HIS A 235 -8.95 8.76 -2.36
N PHE A 236 -9.53 8.83 -3.56
CA PHE A 236 -9.49 10.02 -4.42
C PHE A 236 -10.13 11.25 -3.73
N PHE A 237 -11.37 11.11 -3.27
CA PHE A 237 -12.12 12.22 -2.66
C PHE A 237 -11.51 12.67 -1.33
N PHE A 238 -10.97 11.75 -0.53
CA PHE A 238 -10.24 12.12 0.69
C PHE A 238 -9.06 13.03 0.37
N ASN A 239 -8.21 12.66 -0.60
CA ASN A 239 -7.07 13.50 -1.00
C ASN A 239 -7.49 14.83 -1.60
N VAL A 240 -8.49 14.84 -2.50
CA VAL A 240 -8.98 16.08 -3.13
C VAL A 240 -9.61 17.02 -2.10
N SER A 241 -10.43 16.50 -1.19
CA SER A 241 -11.04 17.29 -0.11
C SER A 241 -9.99 17.90 0.82
N GLY A 242 -8.94 17.15 1.16
CA GLY A 242 -7.81 17.65 1.95
C GLY A 242 -7.08 18.81 1.27
N ILE A 243 -6.88 18.72 -0.04
CA ILE A 243 -6.28 19.80 -0.84
C ILE A 243 -7.18 21.02 -0.88
N ILE A 244 -8.48 20.84 -1.12
CA ILE A 244 -9.47 21.93 -1.13
C ILE A 244 -9.55 22.61 0.25
N LEU A 245 -9.40 21.86 1.33
CA LEU A 245 -9.40 22.40 2.69
C LEU A 245 -8.13 23.20 3.00
N TRP A 246 -6.94 22.68 2.65
CA TRP A 246 -5.67 23.26 3.11
C TRP A 246 -4.98 24.22 2.13
N TYR A 247 -5.16 24.03 0.81
CA TYR A 247 -4.36 24.74 -0.19
C TYR A 247 -4.93 26.11 -0.64
N PRO A 248 -6.24 26.27 -0.89
CA PRO A 248 -6.81 27.55 -1.35
C PRO A 248 -6.68 28.67 -0.33
N ILE A 249 -6.74 28.35 0.97
CA ILE A 249 -6.70 29.33 2.06
C ILE A 249 -5.24 29.67 2.37
N PRO A 250 -4.77 30.93 2.16
CA PRO A 250 -3.36 31.29 2.32
C PRO A 250 -2.79 31.01 3.71
N GLN A 251 -3.62 31.18 4.75
CA GLN A 251 -3.24 30.95 6.14
C GLN A 251 -3.00 29.45 6.40
N LEU A 252 -3.88 28.58 5.92
CA LEU A 252 -3.74 27.12 6.08
C LEU A 252 -2.56 26.60 5.26
N ARG A 253 -2.36 27.10 4.04
CA ARG A 253 -1.21 26.75 3.19
C ARG A 253 0.13 27.04 3.86
N ASN A 254 0.24 28.12 4.63
CA ASN A 254 1.47 28.50 5.31
C ASN A 254 1.78 27.62 6.53
N VAL A 255 0.79 26.91 7.09
CA VAL A 255 0.99 26.08 8.28
C VAL A 255 1.93 24.89 7.98
N PRO A 256 1.69 24.01 6.98
CA PRO A 256 2.59 22.90 6.68
C PRO A 256 4.00 23.36 6.29
N ILE A 257 4.10 24.45 5.52
CA ILE A 257 5.39 25.02 5.10
C ILE A 257 6.15 25.57 6.33
N GLY A 258 5.45 26.22 7.26
CA GLY A 258 6.02 26.72 8.51
C GLY A 258 6.50 25.57 9.41
N LEU A 259 5.67 24.54 9.58
CA LEU A 259 6.05 23.35 10.36
C LEU A 259 7.27 22.64 9.77
N ALA A 260 7.34 22.51 8.43
CA ALA A 260 8.49 21.94 7.76
C ALA A 260 9.78 22.74 8.04
N LYS A 261 9.73 24.08 8.00
CA LYS A 261 10.88 24.94 8.32
C LYS A 261 11.29 24.85 9.80
N ILE A 262 10.33 24.79 10.72
CA ILE A 262 10.61 24.64 12.15
C ILE A 262 11.31 23.30 12.41
N LEU A 263 10.78 22.22 11.81
CA LEU A 263 11.34 20.88 11.92
C LEU A 263 12.75 20.80 11.34
N ASP A 264 12.97 21.41 10.17
CA ASP A 264 14.27 21.50 9.49
C ASP A 264 15.29 22.26 10.33
N ASN A 265 15.00 23.49 10.76
CA ASN A 265 15.89 24.30 11.60
C ASN A 265 16.22 23.62 12.93
N THR A 266 15.24 22.95 13.56
CA THR A 266 15.45 22.23 14.81
C THR A 266 16.35 21.02 14.59
N THR A 267 16.16 20.28 13.50
CA THR A 267 16.97 19.12 13.14
C THR A 267 18.39 19.52 12.77
N ALA A 268 18.57 20.63 12.06
CA ALA A 268 19.88 21.18 11.72
C ALA A 268 20.67 21.56 12.98
N LYS A 269 20.00 22.06 14.03
CA LYS A 269 20.61 22.41 15.31
C LYS A 269 20.84 21.19 16.22
N TYR A 270 19.88 20.29 16.29
CA TYR A 270 19.87 19.13 17.18
C TYR A 270 19.74 17.84 16.37
N ARG A 271 20.86 17.27 15.92
CA ARG A 271 20.84 16.14 14.97
C ARG A 271 20.17 14.88 15.53
N TRP A 272 20.21 14.66 16.85
CA TRP A 272 19.51 13.57 17.56
C TRP A 272 17.98 13.73 17.52
N PHE A 273 17.48 14.96 17.37
CA PHE A 273 16.05 15.25 17.34
C PHE A 273 15.34 14.52 16.20
N ALA A 274 15.96 14.39 15.02
CA ALA A 274 15.38 13.67 13.90
C ALA A 274 15.11 12.19 14.22
N ILE A 275 16.04 11.51 14.91
CA ILE A 275 15.89 10.10 15.28
C ILE A 275 14.75 9.95 16.27
N VAL A 276 14.73 10.79 17.31
CA VAL A 276 13.66 10.79 18.32
C VAL A 276 12.31 11.11 17.69
N TYR A 277 12.24 12.10 16.80
CA TYR A 277 11.04 12.45 16.05
C TYR A 277 10.52 11.28 15.23
N LEU A 278 11.38 10.57 14.49
CA LEU A 278 11.00 9.40 13.72
C LEU A 278 10.47 8.27 14.61
N LEU A 279 11.17 7.93 15.69
CA LEU A 279 10.72 6.90 16.65
C LEU A 279 9.38 7.28 17.28
N LEU A 280 9.23 8.54 17.67
CA LEU A 280 8.01 9.02 18.30
C LEU A 280 6.82 9.02 17.34
N MET A 281 6.96 9.61 16.15
CA MET A 281 5.85 9.82 15.21
C MET A 281 5.46 8.56 14.44
N PHE A 282 6.42 7.70 14.08
CA PHE A 282 6.13 6.50 13.27
C PHE A 282 5.87 5.25 14.10
N PHE A 283 6.32 5.18 15.36
CA PHE A 283 6.17 4.00 16.19
C PHE A 283 5.38 4.28 17.47
N LEU A 284 5.92 5.12 18.37
CA LEU A 284 5.33 5.29 19.70
C LEU A 284 3.94 5.93 19.67
N LEU A 285 3.71 6.96 18.85
CA LEU A 285 2.42 7.63 18.76
C LEU A 285 1.34 6.73 18.14
N PRO A 286 1.57 6.08 16.98
CA PRO A 286 0.62 5.10 16.45
C PRO A 286 0.35 3.95 17.43
N ALA A 287 1.37 3.41 18.09
CA ALA A 287 1.22 2.36 19.09
C ALA A 287 0.41 2.83 20.31
N ALA A 288 0.63 4.06 20.78
CA ALA A 288 -0.14 4.65 21.87
C ALA A 288 -1.60 4.87 21.49
N ILE A 289 -1.89 5.41 20.31
CA ILE A 289 -3.26 5.58 19.82
C ILE A 289 -3.94 4.22 19.65
N PHE A 290 -3.24 3.24 19.09
CA PHE A 290 -3.75 1.88 18.94
C PHE A 290 -4.04 1.22 20.29
N GLY A 291 -3.10 1.27 21.24
CA GLY A 291 -3.28 0.72 22.58
C GLY A 291 -4.44 1.40 23.33
N LEU A 292 -4.57 2.72 23.18
CA LEU A 292 -5.66 3.48 23.79
C LEU A 292 -7.02 3.20 23.11
N SER A 293 -7.02 2.92 21.81
CA SER A 293 -8.21 2.46 21.07
C SER A 293 -8.66 1.07 21.55
N VAL A 294 -7.73 0.14 21.79
CA VAL A 294 -8.01 -1.20 22.33
C VAL A 294 -8.53 -1.14 23.77
N ALA A 295 -8.06 -0.19 24.58
CA ALA A 295 -8.55 0.04 25.94
C ALA A 295 -9.99 0.61 26.01
N GLY A 296 -10.60 0.91 24.86
CA GLY A 296 -11.97 1.39 24.74
C GLY A 296 -12.10 2.90 24.59
N TRP A 297 -13.25 3.34 24.05
CA TRP A 297 -13.49 4.74 23.70
C TRP A 297 -13.42 5.69 24.91
N GLN A 298 -13.73 5.20 26.12
CA GLN A 298 -13.64 5.97 27.36
C GLN A 298 -12.19 6.34 27.71
N ALA A 299 -11.25 5.40 27.56
CA ALA A 299 -9.83 5.66 27.76
C ALA A 299 -9.29 6.60 26.67
N LEU A 300 -9.74 6.39 25.42
CA LEU A 300 -9.40 7.25 24.28
C LEU A 300 -9.81 8.70 24.51
N VAL A 301 -11.05 8.95 24.94
CA VAL A 301 -11.53 10.30 25.25
C VAL A 301 -10.88 10.83 26.53
N GLY A 302 -10.77 10.00 27.57
CA GLY A 302 -10.23 10.38 28.88
C GLY A 302 -8.78 10.85 28.84
N VAL A 303 -7.93 10.22 28.01
CA VAL A 303 -6.53 10.63 27.83
C VAL A 303 -6.38 11.56 26.62
N GLY A 304 -7.06 11.28 25.52
CA GLY A 304 -6.94 12.02 24.28
C GLY A 304 -7.49 13.44 24.36
N ALA A 305 -8.65 13.66 25.00
CA ALA A 305 -9.27 14.98 25.07
C ALA A 305 -8.43 15.99 25.88
N PRO A 306 -7.88 15.65 27.07
CA PRO A 306 -6.97 16.55 27.78
C PRO A 306 -5.70 16.88 27.00
N VAL A 307 -5.08 15.89 26.34
CA VAL A 307 -3.87 16.10 25.53
C VAL A 307 -4.14 17.02 24.35
N LEU A 308 -5.24 16.80 23.62
CA LEU A 308 -5.66 17.66 22.53
C LEU A 308 -5.97 19.07 23.01
N PHE A 309 -6.69 19.21 24.13
CA PHE A 309 -6.98 20.51 24.73
C PHE A 309 -5.70 21.27 25.12
N LEU A 310 -4.76 20.61 25.81
CA LEU A 310 -3.46 21.20 26.16
C LEU A 310 -2.68 21.63 24.92
N SER A 311 -2.62 20.78 23.88
CA SER A 311 -1.94 21.12 22.63
C SER A 311 -2.58 22.34 21.93
N LEU A 312 -3.90 22.43 21.93
CA LEU A 312 -4.64 23.56 21.37
C LEU A 312 -4.35 24.84 22.15
N VAL A 313 -4.36 24.78 23.48
CA VAL A 313 -4.03 25.93 24.34
C VAL A 313 -2.60 26.41 24.06
N VAL A 314 -1.62 25.51 23.99
CA VAL A 314 -0.23 25.86 23.68
C VAL A 314 -0.12 26.51 22.29
N ILE A 315 -0.78 25.94 21.28
CA ILE A 315 -0.80 26.50 19.91
C ILE A 315 -1.41 27.90 19.91
N VAL A 316 -2.56 28.09 20.56
CA VAL A 316 -3.26 29.39 20.64
C VAL A 316 -2.39 30.42 21.36
N VAL A 317 -1.80 30.05 22.50
CA VAL A 317 -0.89 30.92 23.25
C VAL A 317 0.31 31.33 22.41
N ASN A 318 0.97 30.39 21.73
CA ASN A 318 2.09 30.69 20.83
C ASN A 318 1.69 31.62 19.68
N ILE A 319 0.51 31.41 19.09
CA ILE A 319 -0.01 32.30 18.04
C ILE A 319 -0.28 33.70 18.60
N MET A 320 -0.86 33.80 19.81
CA MET A 320 -1.15 35.08 20.45
C MET A 320 0.11 35.84 20.88
N GLN A 321 1.12 35.16 21.44
CA GLN A 321 2.44 35.74 21.73
C GLN A 321 3.03 36.40 20.48
N THR A 322 2.86 35.74 19.32
CA THR A 322 3.44 36.18 18.06
C THR A 322 2.64 37.29 17.37
N LYS A 323 1.30 37.25 17.41
CA LYS A 323 0.44 38.20 16.68
C LYS A 323 -0.03 39.40 17.51
N ARG A 324 -0.29 39.22 18.81
CA ARG A 324 -0.90 40.22 19.71
C ARG A 324 -0.39 40.02 21.15
N PRO A 325 0.90 40.26 21.46
CA PRO A 325 1.47 39.99 22.78
C PRO A 325 0.81 40.81 23.92
N ASN A 326 0.20 41.95 23.58
CA ASN A 326 -0.44 42.83 24.54
C ASN A 326 -1.74 42.27 25.14
N TRP A 327 -2.40 41.31 24.47
CA TRP A 327 -3.61 40.64 24.96
C TRP A 327 -3.33 39.54 25.98
N LEU A 328 -2.07 39.15 26.15
CA LEU A 328 -1.68 38.09 27.07
C LEU A 328 -1.23 38.64 28.43
N PRO A 329 -1.57 37.96 29.56
CA PRO A 329 -1.01 38.27 30.87
C PRO A 329 0.52 38.18 30.84
N LYS A 330 1.21 39.04 31.61
CA LYS A 330 2.69 39.12 31.62
C LYS A 330 3.38 37.75 31.75
N LYS A 331 2.82 36.82 32.55
CA LYS A 331 3.38 35.47 32.76
C LYS A 331 3.28 34.52 31.56
N LEU A 332 2.30 34.71 30.67
CA LEU A 332 2.14 33.84 29.50
C LEU A 332 2.82 34.42 28.26
N ARG A 333 3.36 35.64 28.31
CA ARG A 333 4.03 36.28 27.17
C ARG A 333 5.33 35.58 26.77
N THR A 334 5.99 34.99 27.75
CA THR A 334 7.15 34.13 27.56
C THR A 334 6.95 32.84 28.35
N TRP A 335 7.53 31.75 27.87
CA TRP A 335 7.49 30.45 28.57
C TRP A 335 8.55 30.35 29.68
N ASP A 336 9.17 31.47 30.08
CA ASP A 336 10.28 31.52 31.05
C ASP A 336 9.88 31.06 32.45
N PHE A 337 8.58 31.02 32.76
CA PHE A 337 8.08 30.49 34.03
C PHE A 337 8.19 28.96 34.12
N LEU A 338 8.31 28.25 32.99
CA LEU A 338 8.50 26.80 32.98
C LEU A 338 9.98 26.44 33.16
N PRO A 339 10.28 25.27 33.76
CA PRO A 339 11.62 24.70 33.78
C PRO A 339 12.25 24.67 32.38
N LEU A 340 13.56 24.95 32.32
CA LEU A 340 14.31 25.02 31.05
C LEU A 340 14.12 23.79 30.15
N ALA A 341 13.96 22.61 30.75
CA ALA A 341 13.72 21.35 30.04
C ALA A 341 12.37 21.30 29.29
N LEU A 342 11.35 22.04 29.75
CA LEU A 342 10.01 22.00 29.13
C LEU A 342 9.84 23.01 28.00
N HIS A 343 10.70 24.02 27.90
CA HIS A 343 10.65 25.02 26.82
C HIS A 343 11.90 25.07 25.93
N SER A 344 12.98 24.35 26.28
CA SER A 344 14.24 24.33 25.52
C SER A 344 14.81 22.93 25.40
N LEU A 345 15.36 22.63 24.21
CA LEU A 345 16.05 21.37 23.92
C LEU A 345 17.52 21.36 24.36
N GLN A 346 18.09 22.52 24.75
CA GLN A 346 19.49 22.64 25.19
C GLN A 346 19.92 21.68 26.32
N PRO A 347 19.15 21.46 27.40
CA PRO A 347 19.59 20.55 28.46
C PRO A 347 19.66 19.09 27.99
N TYR A 348 18.72 18.65 27.15
CA TYR A 348 18.74 17.31 26.55
C TYR A 348 19.89 17.15 25.56
N ASP A 349 20.17 18.20 24.79
CA ASP A 349 21.28 18.22 23.86
C ASP A 349 22.61 18.01 24.58
N ARG A 350 22.87 18.72 25.69
CA ARG A 350 24.09 18.52 26.50
C ARG A 350 24.22 17.10 27.06
N LEU A 351 23.11 16.45 27.43
CA LEU A 351 23.14 15.08 27.91
C LEU A 351 23.47 14.08 26.79
N LEU A 352 22.87 14.27 25.62
CA LEU A 352 23.01 13.36 24.48
C LEU A 352 24.33 13.57 23.71
N THR A 353 24.80 14.81 23.57
CA THR A 353 26.10 15.13 22.94
C THR A 353 27.26 15.11 23.94
N GLY A 354 27.03 15.37 25.23
CA GLY A 354 28.07 15.28 26.27
C GLY A 354 28.60 13.85 26.47
N CYS A 355 27.84 12.82 26.08
CA CYS A 355 28.34 11.45 25.97
C CYS A 355 29.30 11.24 24.78
N CYS A 356 29.19 12.04 23.71
CA CYS A 356 30.11 12.02 22.58
C CYS A 356 31.38 12.86 22.81
N GLU A 357 31.29 13.94 23.59
CA GLU A 357 32.43 14.84 23.84
C GLU A 357 33.55 14.21 24.68
N LYS A 358 33.24 13.20 25.50
CA LYS A 358 34.27 12.41 26.23
C LYS A 358 35.16 11.54 25.33
N LYS A 359 34.90 11.45 24.02
CA LYS A 359 35.70 10.65 23.08
C LYS A 359 36.57 11.44 22.09
N HIS A 360 36.53 12.78 22.10
CA HIS A 360 37.28 13.59 21.12
C HIS A 360 38.09 14.73 21.75
N THR A 361 38.87 14.44 22.79
CA THR A 361 40.05 15.27 23.14
C THR A 361 41.28 14.78 22.38
N GLN A 362 41.29 14.92 21.06
CA GLN A 362 42.52 15.19 20.30
C GLN A 362 42.18 15.57 18.85
N LYS A 363 42.65 16.75 18.43
CA LYS A 363 42.71 17.29 17.06
C LYS A 363 41.38 17.45 16.32
N ASP A 364 40.84 18.67 16.28
CA ASP A 364 41.19 19.60 15.19
C ASP A 364 40.56 20.98 15.43
N SER A 365 41.43 21.97 15.52
CA SER A 365 41.12 23.39 15.46
C SER A 365 40.83 23.78 14.01
N SER A 366 39.64 23.47 13.51
CA SER A 366 39.02 24.20 12.40
C SER A 366 37.54 23.85 12.31
N CYS A 367 36.73 24.36 13.23
CA CYS A 367 35.30 24.47 13.01
C CYS A 367 35.00 25.95 12.85
N GLU A 368 35.10 26.39 11.59
CA GLU A 368 34.66 27.68 11.13
C GLU A 368 33.25 27.93 11.65
N LYS A 369 33.13 28.96 12.49
CA LYS A 369 31.85 29.44 13.00
C LYS A 369 31.04 29.92 11.80
N ILE A 370 30.19 29.06 11.25
CA ILE A 370 29.06 29.51 10.44
C ILE A 370 28.13 30.22 11.41
N ALA A 371 28.35 31.52 11.58
CA ALA A 371 27.39 32.43 12.16
C ALA A 371 26.17 32.42 11.24
N VAL A 372 25.19 31.57 11.56
CA VAL A 372 23.83 31.73 11.04
C VAL A 372 23.22 32.87 11.84
N ASP A 373 23.42 34.09 11.34
CA ASP A 373 22.61 35.23 11.74
C ASP A 373 21.14 34.81 11.69
N ASN A 374 20.45 35.11 12.77
CA ASN A 374 19.05 34.80 12.97
C ASN A 374 18.21 36.04 12.62
N PRO A 375 17.67 36.15 11.40
CA PRO A 375 16.52 37.01 11.13
C PRO A 375 15.34 36.16 10.66
N GLY A 376 14.83 35.30 11.54
CA GLY A 376 13.88 34.25 11.16
C GLY A 376 12.40 34.49 11.47
N PHE A 377 11.94 35.69 11.85
CA PHE A 377 10.50 35.97 11.99
C PHE A 377 10.06 37.43 11.71
N VAL A 378 10.99 38.34 11.42
CA VAL A 378 10.68 39.78 11.32
C VAL A 378 10.84 40.37 9.91
N LEU A 379 11.57 39.72 8.99
CA LEU A 379 12.02 40.39 7.76
C LEU A 379 11.21 40.14 6.48
N GLU A 380 10.14 39.34 6.50
CA GLU A 380 9.32 39.14 5.29
C GLU A 380 8.04 40.00 5.26
N ARG A 381 7.78 40.79 6.31
CA ARG A 381 6.65 41.74 6.32
C ARG A 381 7.03 43.15 5.88
N GLU A 382 8.30 43.54 5.96
CA GLU A 382 8.72 44.88 5.50
C GLU A 382 8.83 44.99 3.97
N LEU A 383 9.10 43.90 3.24
CA LEU A 383 9.24 43.93 1.78
C LEU A 383 7.91 44.03 1.01
N GLU A 384 6.77 43.78 1.67
CA GLU A 384 5.43 43.99 1.06
C GLU A 384 4.86 45.40 1.34
N THR A 385 5.42 46.16 2.28
CA THR A 385 4.96 47.53 2.60
C THR A 385 5.74 48.64 1.89
N THR A 386 6.90 48.35 1.29
CA THR A 386 7.71 49.36 0.57
C THR A 386 7.54 49.35 -0.95
N LYS A 387 6.53 48.63 -1.47
CA LYS A 387 6.08 48.70 -2.87
C LYS A 387 4.56 48.87 -2.93
N LEU A 388 4.10 49.99 -2.40
CA LEU A 388 2.88 50.65 -2.88
C LEU A 388 3.25 51.55 -4.06
#